data_AF-A0A9P6IPX5-F1
#
_entry.id   AF-A0A9P6IPX5-F1
#
_cell.length_a   1.000
_cell.length_b   1.000
_cell.length_c   1.000
_cell.angle_alpha   90.00
_cell.angle_beta   90.00
_cell.angle_gamma   90.00
#
_symmetry.space_group_name_H-M   'P 1'
#
loop_
_entity.id
_entity.type
_entity.pdbx_description
1 polymer ?
#
loop_
_entity_poly.entity_id
_entity_poly.type
_entity_poly.pdbx_seq_one_letter_code
_entity_poly.pdbx_strand_id
1 'polypeptide(L)'
;RTSPDDLAAAEHVYVSQLGEENVDETTQTAIVTLYAKFLWQTKKDVERAREIFKTGVGKFDSRFYFSTYLNFEMDQPGDDYEKRVSNVFEQVRYSGLSEVIKHDFEQGYLDFVMEFGSSAARYNQLEADIRAPSVYVVESRKRVAAEQAEEERAKRPRQEDVAMGSSIEGSGEGASMGEQAVSPTVADPAAAGAGTYGQQPHWGSHAAPYGYAPA
;
A
#
# COMPACT_ATOMS: atom_id res chain seq x y z
N ARG A 1 6.47 -4.03 -42.24
CA ARG A 1 5.46 -5.11 -42.22
C ARG A 1 6.19 -6.37 -41.80
N THR A 2 5.98 -6.82 -40.57
CA THR A 2 6.53 -8.11 -40.10
C THR A 2 5.76 -9.23 -40.79
N SER A 3 6.45 -10.22 -41.37
CA SER A 3 5.77 -11.34 -42.03
C SER A 3 5.04 -12.21 -41.00
N PRO A 4 3.86 -12.79 -41.31
CA PRO A 4 3.22 -13.78 -40.44
C PRO A 4 4.15 -14.94 -40.06
N ASP A 5 5.03 -15.34 -40.97
CA ASP A 5 6.00 -16.42 -40.75
C ASP A 5 7.07 -16.03 -39.70
N ASP A 6 7.51 -14.77 -39.72
CA ASP A 6 8.46 -14.24 -38.73
C ASP A 6 7.84 -14.21 -37.32
N LEU A 7 6.53 -13.93 -37.24
CA LEU A 7 5.79 -13.92 -35.97
C LEU A 7 5.61 -15.33 -35.41
N ALA A 8 5.35 -16.32 -36.28
CA ALA A 8 5.26 -17.72 -35.87
C ALA A 8 6.62 -18.26 -35.39
N ALA A 9 7.71 -17.89 -36.06
CA ALA A 9 9.05 -18.23 -35.62
C ALA A 9 9.39 -17.61 -34.25
N ALA A 10 9.06 -16.34 -34.04
CA ALA A 10 9.26 -15.67 -32.75
C ALA A 10 8.45 -16.34 -31.62
N GLU A 11 7.19 -16.69 -31.87
CA GLU A 11 6.36 -17.42 -30.90
C GLU A 11 6.98 -18.77 -30.52
N HIS A 12 7.47 -19.52 -31.51
CA HIS A 12 8.10 -20.81 -31.26
C HIS A 12 9.30 -20.69 -30.31
N VAL A 13 10.12 -19.64 -30.44
CA VAL A 13 11.26 -19.40 -29.55
C VAL A 13 10.82 -19.14 -28.10
N TYR A 14 9.77 -18.35 -27.88
CA TYR A 14 9.24 -18.14 -26.53
C TYR A 14 8.70 -19.42 -25.92
N VAL A 15 7.93 -20.19 -26.69
CA VAL A 15 7.33 -21.45 -26.22
C VAL A 15 8.41 -22.48 -25.91
N SER A 16 9.47 -22.58 -26.73
CA SER A 16 10.57 -23.51 -26.46
C SER A 16 11.31 -23.15 -25.16
N GLN A 17 11.56 -21.86 -24.91
CA GLN A 17 12.25 -21.41 -23.69
C GLN A 17 11.39 -21.61 -22.43
N LEU A 18 10.07 -21.49 -22.53
CA LEU A 18 9.17 -21.78 -21.41
C LEU A 18 9.12 -23.27 -21.03
N GLY A 19 9.48 -24.16 -21.96
CA GLY A 19 9.56 -25.60 -21.73
C GLY A 19 10.87 -26.08 -21.09
N GLU A 20 11.86 -25.19 -20.92
CA GLU A 20 13.14 -25.53 -20.31
C GLU A 20 13.06 -25.47 -18.77
N GLU A 21 13.35 -26.59 -18.10
CA GLU A 21 13.25 -26.71 -16.64
C GLU A 21 14.44 -26.06 -15.90
N ASN A 22 15.52 -25.70 -16.60
CA ASN A 22 16.79 -25.21 -16.02
C ASN A 22 16.96 -23.69 -16.08
N VAL A 23 15.88 -22.93 -16.30
CA VAL A 23 15.93 -21.47 -16.38
C VAL A 23 15.76 -20.88 -14.98
N ASP A 24 16.59 -19.90 -14.61
CA ASP A 24 16.45 -19.20 -13.34
C ASP A 24 15.12 -18.43 -13.27
N GLU A 25 14.57 -18.25 -12.07
CA GLU A 25 13.26 -17.62 -11.86
C GLU A 25 13.18 -16.20 -12.46
N THR A 26 14.28 -15.45 -12.43
CA THR A 26 14.32 -14.08 -12.98
C THR A 26 14.20 -14.11 -14.50
N THR A 27 14.94 -14.97 -15.16
CA THR A 27 14.87 -15.18 -16.61
C THR A 27 13.51 -15.75 -17.01
N GLN A 28 12.97 -16.71 -16.24
CA GLN A 28 11.63 -17.24 -16.48
C GLN A 28 10.56 -16.14 -16.41
N THR A 29 10.64 -15.28 -15.39
CA THR A 29 9.76 -14.12 -15.24
C THR A 29 9.87 -13.20 -16.46
N ALA A 30 11.09 -12.91 -16.92
CA ALA A 30 11.31 -12.06 -18.07
C ALA A 30 10.72 -12.69 -19.36
N ILE A 31 10.94 -13.99 -19.58
CA ILE A 31 10.40 -14.71 -20.74
C ILE A 31 8.87 -14.68 -20.75
N VAL A 32 8.23 -15.00 -19.62
CA VAL A 32 6.76 -14.96 -19.49
C VAL A 32 6.24 -13.55 -19.79
N THR A 33 6.86 -12.53 -19.20
CA THR A 33 6.46 -11.12 -19.38
C THR A 33 6.59 -10.68 -20.84
N LEU A 34 7.73 -10.99 -21.47
CA LEU A 34 8.00 -10.64 -22.87
C LEU A 34 7.09 -11.40 -23.82
N TYR A 35 6.82 -12.67 -23.54
CA TYR A 35 5.91 -13.47 -24.35
C TYR A 35 4.47 -12.93 -24.29
N ALA A 36 3.96 -12.62 -23.10
CA ALA A 36 2.65 -12.00 -22.94
C ALA A 36 2.57 -10.64 -23.66
N LYS A 37 3.62 -9.82 -23.53
CA LYS A 37 3.74 -8.53 -24.25
C LYS A 37 3.78 -8.72 -25.77
N PHE A 38 4.46 -9.75 -26.27
CA PHE A 38 4.49 -10.08 -27.70
C PHE A 38 3.10 -10.48 -28.23
N LEU A 39 2.40 -11.35 -27.50
CA LEU A 39 1.02 -11.74 -27.85
C LEU A 39 0.10 -10.51 -27.92
N TRP A 40 0.17 -9.67 -26.90
CA TRP A 40 -0.65 -8.47 -26.80
C TRP A 40 -0.31 -7.41 -27.85
N GLN A 41 0.96 -6.96 -27.91
CA GLN A 41 1.32 -5.79 -28.71
C GLN A 41 1.51 -6.12 -30.19
N THR A 42 2.04 -7.32 -30.49
CA THR A 42 2.42 -7.72 -31.85
C THR A 42 1.32 -8.54 -32.52
N LYS A 43 0.82 -9.59 -31.84
CA LYS A 43 -0.23 -10.46 -32.40
C LYS A 43 -1.65 -9.93 -32.17
N LYS A 44 -1.82 -8.94 -31.29
CA LYS A 44 -3.12 -8.40 -30.87
C LYS A 44 -4.05 -9.48 -30.29
N ASP A 45 -3.46 -10.49 -29.67
CA ASP A 45 -4.15 -11.60 -29.01
C ASP A 45 -4.21 -11.32 -27.51
N VAL A 46 -5.30 -10.67 -27.10
CA VAL A 46 -5.49 -10.16 -25.73
C VAL A 46 -5.82 -11.30 -24.77
N GLU A 47 -6.68 -12.22 -25.20
CA GLU A 47 -7.13 -13.36 -24.41
C GLU A 47 -5.94 -14.23 -24.02
N ARG A 48 -5.11 -14.61 -25.00
CA ARG A 48 -3.94 -15.44 -24.75
C ARG A 48 -2.88 -14.71 -23.94
N ALA A 49 -2.66 -13.41 -24.19
CA ALA A 49 -1.76 -12.61 -23.36
C ALA A 49 -2.20 -12.62 -21.89
N ARG A 50 -3.51 -12.47 -21.62
CA ARG A 50 -4.08 -12.53 -20.27
C ARG A 50 -3.89 -13.90 -19.62
N GLU A 51 -4.08 -14.98 -20.37
CA GLU A 51 -3.81 -16.34 -19.88
C GLU A 51 -2.36 -16.49 -19.45
N ILE A 52 -1.41 -16.05 -20.28
CA ILE A 52 0.02 -16.09 -19.95
C ILE A 52 0.32 -15.27 -18.69
N PHE A 53 -0.21 -14.04 -18.57
CA PHE A 53 -0.05 -13.26 -17.34
C PHE A 53 -0.58 -14.02 -16.12
N LYS A 54 -1.79 -14.58 -16.19
CA LYS A 54 -2.37 -15.36 -15.07
C LYS A 54 -1.48 -16.51 -14.60
N THR A 55 -0.71 -17.15 -15.49
CA THR A 55 0.18 -18.25 -15.10
C THR A 55 1.34 -17.83 -14.18
N GLY A 56 1.70 -16.54 -14.19
CA GLY A 56 2.78 -15.97 -13.37
C GLY A 56 2.32 -15.42 -12.02
N VAL A 57 1.01 -15.33 -11.78
CA VAL A 57 0.46 -14.80 -10.53
C VAL A 57 0.85 -15.70 -9.35
N GLY A 58 1.43 -15.11 -8.32
CA GLY A 58 1.93 -15.81 -7.14
C GLY A 58 3.23 -16.59 -7.34
N LYS A 59 3.80 -16.59 -8.55
CA LYS A 59 5.10 -17.19 -8.85
C LYS A 59 6.22 -16.17 -8.96
N PHE A 60 5.90 -14.95 -9.38
CA PHE A 60 6.89 -13.94 -9.71
C PHE A 60 6.70 -12.67 -8.88
N ASP A 61 7.75 -12.28 -8.16
CA ASP A 61 7.82 -11.02 -7.40
C ASP A 61 8.70 -9.99 -8.11
N SER A 62 8.34 -9.65 -9.35
CA SER A 62 9.12 -8.74 -10.20
C SER A 62 8.37 -7.47 -10.56
N ARG A 63 9.00 -6.30 -10.32
CA ARG A 63 8.49 -4.99 -10.75
C ARG A 63 8.21 -4.99 -12.25
N PHE A 64 9.10 -5.57 -13.05
CA PHE A 64 8.95 -5.61 -14.51
C PHE A 64 7.70 -6.37 -14.95
N TYR A 65 7.44 -7.53 -14.32
CA TYR A 65 6.24 -8.32 -14.59
C TYR A 65 4.98 -7.54 -14.23
N PHE A 66 4.88 -7.03 -13.00
CA PHE A 66 3.68 -6.34 -12.54
C PHE A 66 3.42 -5.03 -13.27
N SER A 67 4.45 -4.22 -13.57
CA SER A 67 4.28 -3.00 -14.37
C SER A 67 3.77 -3.32 -15.77
N THR A 68 4.29 -4.38 -16.40
CA THR A 68 3.83 -4.78 -17.73
C THR A 68 2.41 -5.34 -17.69
N TYR A 69 2.07 -6.13 -16.66
CA TYR A 69 0.72 -6.69 -16.51
C TYR A 69 -0.32 -5.61 -16.23
N LEU A 70 0.02 -4.64 -15.37
CA LEU A 70 -0.87 -3.51 -15.06
C LEU A 70 -1.13 -2.66 -16.32
N ASN A 71 -0.08 -2.31 -17.07
CA ASN A 71 -0.20 -1.59 -18.34
C ASN A 71 -1.05 -2.38 -19.36
N PHE A 72 -0.89 -3.70 -19.41
CA PHE A 72 -1.71 -4.55 -20.28
C PHE A 72 -3.19 -4.42 -19.93
N GLU A 73 -3.56 -4.60 -18.66
CA GLU A 73 -4.97 -4.50 -18.26
C GLU A 73 -5.51 -3.08 -18.41
N MET A 74 -4.68 -2.04 -18.19
CA MET A 74 -5.00 -0.63 -18.42
C MET A 74 -5.30 -0.31 -19.90
N ASP A 75 -4.67 -1.03 -20.83
CA ASP A 75 -4.93 -0.85 -22.27
C ASP A 75 -6.12 -1.67 -22.79
N GLN A 76 -6.83 -2.43 -21.94
CA GLN A 76 -7.98 -3.24 -22.33
C GLN A 76 -9.31 -2.59 -21.90
N PRO A 77 -9.92 -1.67 -22.69
CA PRO A 77 -11.18 -1.05 -22.32
C PRO A 77 -12.32 -2.08 -22.23
N GLY A 78 -13.26 -1.87 -21.30
CA GLY A 78 -14.48 -2.68 -21.16
C GLY A 78 -15.14 -2.51 -19.80
N ASP A 79 -16.35 -3.06 -19.62
CA ASP A 79 -17.16 -2.83 -18.41
C ASP A 79 -16.50 -3.34 -17.12
N ASP A 80 -15.69 -4.40 -17.20
CA ASP A 80 -14.95 -4.97 -16.07
C ASP A 80 -13.52 -4.43 -15.93
N TYR A 81 -13.17 -3.36 -16.65
CA TYR A 81 -11.83 -2.78 -16.68
C TYR A 81 -11.30 -2.41 -15.29
N GLU A 82 -12.07 -1.65 -14.51
CA GLU A 82 -11.70 -1.23 -13.15
C GLU A 82 -11.44 -2.46 -12.24
N LYS A 83 -12.27 -3.50 -12.36
CA LYS A 83 -12.11 -4.74 -11.56
C LYS A 83 -10.83 -5.49 -11.94
N ARG A 84 -10.48 -5.54 -13.23
CA ARG A 84 -9.26 -6.22 -13.69
C ARG A 84 -8.01 -5.50 -13.19
N VAL A 85 -7.94 -4.19 -13.36
CA VAL A 85 -6.82 -3.37 -12.86
C VAL A 85 -6.70 -3.49 -11.33
N SER A 86 -7.83 -3.42 -10.61
CA SER A 86 -7.87 -3.62 -9.15
C SER A 86 -7.31 -4.98 -8.72
N ASN A 87 -7.65 -6.05 -9.43
CA ASN A 87 -7.18 -7.39 -9.09
C ASN A 87 -5.65 -7.52 -9.25
N VAL A 88 -5.10 -6.98 -10.34
CA VAL A 88 -3.63 -6.94 -10.53
C VAL A 88 -2.97 -6.12 -9.41
N PHE A 89 -3.58 -5.00 -9.03
CA PHE A 89 -3.09 -4.17 -7.94
C PHE A 89 -3.10 -4.88 -6.58
N GLU A 90 -4.17 -5.62 -6.26
CA GLU A 90 -4.21 -6.45 -5.04
C GLU A 90 -3.10 -7.51 -5.04
N GLN A 91 -2.79 -8.11 -6.19
CA GLN A 91 -1.68 -9.05 -6.32
C GLN A 91 -0.33 -8.37 -6.02
N VAL A 92 -0.12 -7.12 -6.48
CA VAL A 92 1.09 -6.35 -6.13
C VAL A 92 1.17 -6.11 -4.62
N ARG A 93 0.05 -5.77 -3.98
CA ARG A 93 0.00 -5.51 -2.52
C ARG A 93 0.45 -6.73 -1.70
N TYR A 94 0.02 -7.92 -2.12
CA TYR A 94 0.37 -9.19 -1.46
C TYR A 94 1.66 -9.85 -1.98
N SER A 95 2.31 -9.28 -3.00
CA SER A 95 3.58 -9.79 -3.54
C SER A 95 4.74 -9.64 -2.55
N GLY A 96 5.85 -10.34 -2.82
CA GLY A 96 7.13 -10.20 -2.10
C GLY A 96 7.94 -8.94 -2.45
N LEU A 97 7.40 -8.00 -3.23
CA LEU A 97 8.08 -6.76 -3.60
C LEU A 97 8.39 -5.88 -2.37
N SER A 98 9.47 -5.10 -2.45
CA SER A 98 9.80 -4.12 -1.41
C SER A 98 8.69 -3.08 -1.24
N GLU A 99 8.48 -2.60 -0.01
CA GLU A 99 7.47 -1.57 0.31
C GLU A 99 7.62 -0.30 -0.53
N VAL A 100 8.85 0.10 -0.89
CA VAL A 100 9.09 1.27 -1.76
C VAL A 100 8.45 1.06 -3.14
N ILE A 101 8.63 -0.13 -3.73
CA ILE A 101 8.04 -0.45 -5.03
C ILE A 101 6.53 -0.59 -4.92
N LYS A 102 6.01 -1.21 -3.85
CA LYS A 102 4.56 -1.30 -3.61
C LYS A 102 3.92 0.08 -3.49
N HIS A 103 4.58 1.01 -2.80
CA HIS A 103 4.14 2.39 -2.69
C HIS A 103 4.13 3.10 -4.07
N ASP A 104 5.12 2.87 -4.95
CA ASP A 104 5.09 3.40 -6.32
C ASP A 104 3.82 2.92 -7.07
N PHE A 105 3.47 1.63 -6.93
CA PHE A 105 2.24 1.10 -7.53
C PHE A 105 0.98 1.64 -6.88
N GLU A 106 0.97 1.83 -5.55
CA GLU A 106 -0.15 2.42 -4.79
C GLU A 106 -0.49 3.83 -5.28
N GLN A 107 0.53 4.66 -5.47
CA GLN A 107 0.36 6.00 -6.03
C GLN A 107 -0.17 5.94 -7.47
N GLY A 108 0.41 5.09 -8.32
CA GLY A 108 -0.10 4.93 -9.70
C GLY A 108 -1.53 4.41 -9.78
N TYR A 109 -1.95 3.57 -8.83
CA TYR A 109 -3.32 3.09 -8.75
C TYR A 109 -4.29 4.14 -8.19
N LEU A 110 -3.86 5.01 -7.29
CA LEU A 110 -4.64 6.18 -6.87
C LEU A 110 -4.93 7.10 -8.05
N ASP A 111 -3.92 7.43 -8.85
CA ASP A 111 -4.07 8.25 -10.06
C ASP A 111 -5.05 7.59 -11.04
N PHE A 112 -4.91 6.28 -11.24
CA PHE A 112 -5.83 5.49 -12.06
C PHE A 112 -7.28 5.57 -11.58
N VAL A 113 -7.55 5.37 -10.29
CA VAL A 113 -8.92 5.45 -9.73
C VAL A 113 -9.47 6.88 -9.80
N MET A 114 -8.61 7.89 -9.74
CA MET A 114 -9.02 9.29 -9.90
C MET A 114 -9.47 9.59 -11.34
N GLU A 115 -8.75 9.09 -12.35
CA GLU A 115 -9.04 9.35 -13.77
C GLU A 115 -10.14 8.46 -14.33
N PHE A 116 -10.16 7.18 -13.95
CA PHE A 116 -11.00 6.14 -14.57
C PHE A 116 -11.97 5.45 -13.60
N GLY A 117 -11.93 5.79 -12.31
CA GLY A 117 -12.75 5.15 -11.30
C GLY A 117 -14.23 5.53 -11.39
N SER A 118 -15.09 4.58 -11.05
CA SER A 118 -16.55 4.77 -11.04
C SER A 118 -17.09 5.52 -9.82
N SER A 119 -16.29 5.70 -8.76
CA SER A 119 -16.76 6.28 -7.49
C SER A 119 -15.67 7.02 -6.71
N ALA A 120 -15.95 8.27 -6.34
CA ALA A 120 -15.10 9.06 -5.45
C ALA A 120 -14.96 8.45 -4.04
N ALA A 121 -15.94 7.66 -3.60
CA ALA A 121 -15.85 6.96 -2.31
C ALA A 121 -14.74 5.91 -2.31
N ARG A 122 -14.51 5.24 -3.45
CA ARG A 122 -13.43 4.26 -3.61
C ARG A 122 -12.05 4.90 -3.56
N TYR A 123 -11.91 6.07 -4.18
CA TYR A 123 -10.69 6.87 -4.09
C TYR A 123 -10.36 7.24 -2.64
N ASN A 124 -11.33 7.79 -1.90
CA ASN A 124 -11.12 8.20 -0.51
C ASN A 124 -10.75 7.03 0.42
N GLN A 125 -11.32 5.85 0.19
CA GLN A 125 -10.96 4.63 0.92
C GLN A 125 -9.52 4.21 0.63
N LEU A 126 -9.14 4.18 -0.65
CA LEU A 126 -7.78 3.83 -1.06
C LEU A 126 -6.74 4.82 -0.52
N GLU A 127 -7.03 6.13 -0.54
CA GLU A 127 -6.15 7.15 0.02
C GLU A 127 -5.97 6.96 1.54
N ALA A 128 -7.06 6.67 2.25
CA ALA A 128 -7.01 6.38 3.68
C ALA A 128 -6.17 5.14 3.98
N ASP A 129 -6.32 4.07 3.20
CA ASP A 129 -5.58 2.81 3.36
C ASP A 129 -4.08 2.96 3.10
N ILE A 130 -3.68 3.83 2.15
CA ILE A 130 -2.27 4.11 1.84
C ILE A 130 -1.64 5.01 2.90
N ARG A 131 -2.38 5.99 3.41
CA ARG A 131 -1.90 6.89 4.49
C ARG A 131 -1.87 6.18 5.85
N ALA A 132 -2.68 5.15 6.05
CA ALA A 132 -2.65 4.37 7.28
C ALA A 132 -1.26 3.70 7.45
N PRO A 133 -0.60 3.84 8.61
CA PRO A 133 0.68 3.18 8.83
C PRO A 133 0.50 1.67 8.72
N SER A 134 1.20 1.04 7.76
CA SER A 134 1.20 -0.41 7.57
C SER A 134 1.43 -1.12 8.92
N VAL A 135 0.40 -1.80 9.40
CA VAL A 135 0.37 -2.45 10.72
C VAL A 135 1.48 -3.51 10.85
N TYR A 136 1.95 -4.04 9.71
CA TYR A 136 3.08 -4.97 9.61
C TYR A 136 4.41 -4.37 10.09
N VAL A 137 4.67 -3.09 9.82
CA VAL A 137 5.90 -2.40 10.26
C VAL A 137 5.83 -2.08 11.76
N VAL A 138 4.63 -1.84 12.28
CA VAL A 138 4.42 -1.54 13.70
C VAL A 138 4.62 -2.80 14.55
N GLU A 139 4.12 -3.96 14.14
CA GLU A 139 4.32 -5.21 14.89
C GLU A 139 5.77 -5.69 14.89
N SER A 140 6.47 -5.58 13.76
CA SER A 140 7.88 -5.99 13.65
C SER A 140 8.81 -5.09 14.48
N ARG A 141 8.60 -3.76 14.48
CA ARG A 141 9.34 -2.86 15.38
C ARG A 141 8.99 -3.06 16.86
N LYS A 142 7.74 -3.37 17.17
CA LYS A 142 7.29 -3.64 18.55
C LYS A 142 7.89 -4.93 19.11
N ARG A 143 8.04 -5.97 18.28
CA ARG A 143 8.72 -7.22 18.68
C ARG A 143 10.21 -7.01 18.92
N VAL A 144 10.90 -6.31 18.02
CA VAL A 144 12.33 -5.99 18.18
C VAL A 144 12.59 -5.09 19.39
N ALA A 145 11.71 -4.10 19.64
CA ALA A 145 11.82 -3.24 20.81
C ALA A 145 11.51 -3.99 22.13
N ALA A 146 10.60 -4.97 22.10
CA ALA A 146 10.29 -5.81 23.26
C ALA A 146 11.43 -6.79 23.59
N GLU A 147 12.05 -7.41 22.59
CA GLU A 147 13.24 -8.26 22.78
C GLU A 147 14.43 -7.48 23.33
N GLN A 148 14.68 -6.27 22.82
CA GLN A 148 15.77 -5.42 23.31
C GLN A 148 15.55 -4.94 24.75
N ALA A 149 14.30 -4.61 25.11
CA ALA A 149 13.95 -4.21 26.48
C ALA A 149 14.06 -5.38 27.48
N GLU A 150 13.78 -6.61 27.04
CA GLU A 150 13.92 -7.81 27.87
C GLU A 150 15.39 -8.19 28.09
N GLU A 151 16.23 -8.07 27.06
CA GLU A 151 17.67 -8.31 27.17
C GLU A 151 18.38 -7.28 28.07
N GLU A 152 17.97 -6.00 28.02
CA GLU A 152 18.52 -4.95 28.88
C GLU A 152 18.09 -5.12 30.36
N ARG A 153 16.90 -5.67 30.60
CA ARG A 153 16.41 -5.99 31.96
C ARG A 153 17.10 -7.21 32.57
N ALA A 154 17.51 -8.18 31.76
CA ALA A 154 18.21 -9.38 32.20
C ALA A 154 19.68 -9.16 32.61
N LYS A 155 20.30 -8.04 32.19
CA LYS A 155 21.72 -7.75 32.48
C LYS A 155 21.97 -6.80 33.66
N ARG A 156 20.94 -6.44 34.45
CA ARG A 156 21.14 -5.64 35.67
C ARG A 156 21.54 -6.55 36.85
N PRO A 157 22.80 -6.57 37.32
CA PRO A 157 23.16 -7.29 38.53
C PRO A 157 22.47 -6.65 39.73
N ARG A 158 21.89 -7.53 40.56
CA ARG A 158 21.25 -7.23 41.84
C ARG A 158 22.33 -6.75 42.80
N GLN A 159 22.46 -5.44 42.98
CA GLN A 159 23.33 -4.88 44.00
C GLN A 159 22.67 -5.19 45.35
N GLU A 160 23.26 -6.13 46.08
CA GLU A 160 22.86 -6.52 47.42
C GLU A 160 23.22 -5.40 48.41
N ASP A 161 22.21 -4.80 49.03
CA ASP A 161 22.38 -3.92 50.18
C ASP A 161 22.67 -4.79 51.42
N VAL A 162 23.94 -4.77 51.86
CA VAL A 162 24.34 -5.23 53.19
C VAL A 162 24.80 -4.02 53.99
N ALA A 163 23.99 -3.57 54.95
CA ALA A 163 24.45 -2.75 56.06
C ALA A 163 23.58 -2.98 57.30
N MET A 164 24.12 -3.74 58.26
CA MET A 164 23.62 -3.83 59.63
C MET A 164 23.95 -2.54 60.41
N GLY A 165 22.93 -2.01 61.09
CA GLY A 165 22.97 -1.63 62.51
C GLY A 165 23.60 -0.29 62.92
N SER A 166 22.79 0.61 63.47
CA SER A 166 22.81 0.94 64.91
C SER A 166 21.73 1.99 65.27
N SER A 167 21.23 1.84 66.49
CA SER A 167 20.08 2.47 67.16
C SER A 167 20.08 4.00 67.26
N ILE A 168 18.89 4.59 67.44
CA ILE A 168 18.50 5.32 68.68
C ILE A 168 17.00 5.70 68.64
N GLU A 169 16.39 5.62 69.82
CA GLU A 169 15.00 5.80 70.21
C GLU A 169 14.43 7.21 69.99
N GLY A 170 13.11 7.30 69.85
CA GLY A 170 12.36 8.56 69.84
C GLY A 170 10.85 8.34 69.79
N SER A 171 10.25 8.32 70.97
CA SER A 171 8.84 8.12 71.33
C SER A 171 7.84 9.05 70.63
N GLY A 172 6.60 8.59 70.44
CA GLY A 172 5.46 9.44 70.11
C GLY A 172 4.20 8.67 69.72
N GLU A 173 3.32 8.45 70.69
CA GLU A 173 2.02 7.77 70.59
C GLU A 173 1.00 8.48 69.68
N GLY A 174 0.05 7.70 69.15
CA GLY A 174 -1.37 8.07 69.20
C GLY A 174 -2.14 8.21 67.89
N ALA A 175 -2.88 7.15 67.53
CA ALA A 175 -4.24 7.13 66.94
C ALA A 175 -4.50 7.84 65.59
N SER A 176 -5.50 7.50 64.78
CA SER A 176 -6.28 6.32 64.42
C SER A 176 -7.11 6.77 63.20
N MET A 177 -7.54 5.81 62.37
CA MET A 177 -8.69 5.87 61.46
C MET A 177 -8.79 6.97 60.39
N GLY A 178 -9.06 6.53 59.15
CA GLY A 178 -9.72 7.38 58.17
C GLY A 178 -9.53 6.98 56.72
N GLU A 179 -10.14 5.86 56.30
CA GLU A 179 -10.60 5.70 54.92
C GLU A 179 -11.50 6.89 54.54
N GLN A 180 -11.23 7.54 53.40
CA GLN A 180 -12.31 8.16 52.65
C GLN A 180 -11.98 8.29 51.15
N ALA A 181 -12.79 7.59 50.39
CA ALA A 181 -13.00 7.77 48.97
C ALA A 181 -13.50 9.19 48.67
N VAL A 182 -13.03 9.76 47.56
CA VAL A 182 -13.65 10.94 46.94
C VAL A 182 -13.83 10.71 45.44
N SER A 183 -15.05 11.04 45.02
CA SER A 183 -15.77 10.68 43.80
C SER A 183 -15.26 11.32 42.50
N PRO A 184 -15.67 10.80 41.32
CA PRO A 184 -15.68 11.55 40.07
C PRO A 184 -16.97 12.38 39.98
N THR A 185 -16.85 13.70 39.83
CA THR A 185 -17.98 14.58 39.51
C THR A 185 -17.94 14.95 38.02
N VAL A 186 -19.01 14.58 37.34
CA VAL A 186 -19.38 14.99 35.98
C VAL A 186 -19.83 16.44 36.00
N ALA A 187 -19.34 17.27 35.06
CA ALA A 187 -20.00 18.51 34.67
C ALA A 187 -19.56 18.93 33.26
N ASP A 188 -20.45 18.70 32.29
CA ASP A 188 -20.76 19.65 31.21
C ASP A 188 -21.51 20.84 31.86
N PRO A 189 -21.39 22.10 31.40
CA PRO A 189 -22.04 22.50 30.15
C PRO A 189 -21.36 23.63 29.33
N ALA A 190 -21.62 23.55 28.02
CA ALA A 190 -21.96 24.60 27.05
C ALA A 190 -21.74 26.12 27.32
N ALA A 191 -21.36 26.77 26.20
CA ALA A 191 -21.69 28.12 25.72
C ALA A 191 -20.64 29.23 25.91
N ALA A 192 -20.03 29.65 24.79
CA ALA A 192 -20.13 31.01 24.21
C ALA A 192 -18.94 31.27 23.26
N GLY A 193 -19.22 31.84 22.09
CA GLY A 193 -18.15 32.39 21.24
C GLY A 193 -18.53 32.53 19.77
N ALA A 194 -19.46 33.43 19.47
CA ALA A 194 -19.76 33.89 18.12
C ALA A 194 -18.52 34.52 17.46
N GLY A 195 -18.29 34.20 16.19
CA GLY A 195 -17.24 34.80 15.38
C GLY A 195 -17.52 34.67 13.88
N THR A 196 -18.28 35.62 13.36
CA THR A 196 -18.03 36.37 12.11
C THR A 196 -18.14 35.65 10.76
N TYR A 197 -19.17 36.08 10.01
CA TYR A 197 -19.38 35.92 8.58
C TYR A 197 -18.26 36.54 7.73
N GLY A 198 -17.94 35.89 6.60
CA GLY A 198 -17.47 36.60 5.40
C GLY A 198 -16.27 35.97 4.69
N GLN A 199 -16.55 35.32 3.54
CA GLN A 199 -15.92 35.51 2.23
C GLN A 199 -15.95 34.20 1.42
N GLN A 200 -16.90 34.13 0.48
CA GLN A 200 -16.86 33.15 -0.60
C GLN A 200 -15.89 33.64 -1.69
N PRO A 201 -15.03 32.79 -2.26
CA PRO A 201 -14.30 33.13 -3.46
C PRO A 201 -15.23 33.11 -4.67
N HIS A 202 -15.42 34.29 -5.28
CA HIS A 202 -16.09 34.45 -6.56
C HIS A 202 -15.18 33.90 -7.68
N TRP A 203 -15.65 32.89 -8.41
CA TRP A 203 -14.98 32.48 -9.65
C TRP A 203 -15.45 33.38 -10.78
N GLY A 204 -14.55 34.28 -11.20
CA GLY A 204 -14.78 35.22 -12.28
C GLY A 204 -15.05 34.49 -13.59
N SER A 205 -16.24 34.70 -14.11
CA SER A 205 -16.65 34.32 -15.46
C SER A 205 -16.05 35.31 -16.46
N HIS A 206 -14.97 34.92 -17.14
CA HIS A 206 -14.50 35.60 -18.34
C HIS A 206 -14.91 34.77 -19.55
N ALA A 207 -16.09 35.09 -20.08
CA ALA A 207 -16.48 34.75 -21.42
C ALA A 207 -15.63 35.55 -22.42
N ALA A 208 -14.81 34.87 -23.22
CA ALA A 208 -14.19 35.45 -24.40
C ALA A 208 -15.05 35.08 -25.64
N PRO A 209 -15.47 36.06 -26.46
CA PRO A 209 -16.28 35.81 -27.65
C PRO A 209 -15.37 35.62 -28.86
N TYR A 210 -15.20 34.39 -29.34
CA TYR A 210 -14.68 34.17 -30.70
C TYR A 210 -15.86 33.96 -31.65
N GLY A 211 -16.24 35.06 -32.28
CA GLY A 211 -17.16 35.08 -33.41
C GLY A 211 -16.51 34.50 -34.67
N TYR A 212 -17.33 33.78 -35.42
CA TYR A 212 -17.07 33.42 -36.82
C TYR A 212 -17.11 34.65 -37.73
N ALA A 213 -16.26 34.66 -38.76
CA ALA A 213 -16.54 35.37 -40.00
C ALA A 213 -16.10 34.51 -41.20
N PRO A 214 -16.97 34.32 -42.21
CA PRO A 214 -16.67 33.53 -43.40
C PRO A 214 -16.09 34.40 -44.55
N ALA A 215 -15.23 33.79 -45.36
CA ALA A 215 -15.01 34.12 -46.77
C ALA A 215 -14.46 32.88 -47.49
#